data_AF-A0A4R2C318-F1
#
_entry.id   AF-A0A4R2C318-F1
#
_cell.length_a   1.000
_cell.length_b   1.000
_cell.length_c   1.000
_cell.angle_alpha   90.00
_cell.angle_beta   90.00
_cell.angle_gamma   90.00
#
_symmetry.space_group_name_H-M   'P 1'
#
loop_
_entity.id
_entity.type
_entity.pdbx_description
1 polymer ?
#
loop_
_entity_poly.entity_id
_entity_poly.type
_entity_poly.pdbx_seq_one_letter_code
_entity_poly.pdbx_strand_id
1 'polypeptide(L)'
;MKETFPAEGSADAVPKDVWAIFQTAPARLVQPRHIVHAYDEAISLETAARLQQSARVQRPLARLLGEKYRLPEPFSCPRPAEEDLQLLALPPERIEHYSHVAGAVFWGHVLAGEIRSREVAEMKSRIGDAAFQLAIHNRDLAAGHPPPGDRDHLMQAIETDGRKCWASWQASLPQPLAAWLRLRDETDEDIAFLQESDAERGAAIVRRLMQDKTIEAMAKEAG
;
A
#
# COMPACT_ATOMS: atom_id res chain seq x y z
N MET A 1 47.54 4.09 20.03
CA MET A 1 46.98 3.63 18.75
C MET A 1 45.62 3.03 19.03
N LYS A 2 44.56 3.79 18.78
CA LYS A 2 43.16 3.33 18.86
C LYS A 2 42.61 3.46 17.45
N GLU A 3 42.39 2.34 16.78
CA GLU A 3 41.65 2.33 15.52
C GLU A 3 40.16 2.31 15.86
N THR A 4 39.47 3.33 15.35
CA THR A 4 38.04 3.54 15.51
C THR A 4 37.41 3.15 14.18
N PHE A 5 36.67 2.05 14.14
CA PHE A 5 35.84 1.71 13.01
C PHE A 5 34.51 2.47 13.14
N PRO A 6 34.05 3.23 12.13
CA PRO A 6 32.73 3.80 12.17
C PRO A 6 31.70 2.74 11.78
N ALA A 7 30.60 2.76 12.53
CA ALA A 7 29.37 2.03 12.23
C ALA A 7 28.70 2.62 10.99
N GLU A 8 28.45 1.80 9.97
CA GLU A 8 27.51 2.14 8.90
C GLU A 8 26.11 1.67 9.34
N GLY A 9 25.38 2.60 9.97
CA GLY A 9 23.93 2.53 10.02
C GLY A 9 23.38 3.00 8.68
N SER A 10 22.79 2.09 7.91
CA SER A 10 21.94 2.44 6.77
C SER A 10 20.56 2.85 7.30
N ALA A 11 20.42 4.12 7.69
CA ALA A 11 19.15 4.74 8.01
C ALA A 11 18.84 5.85 6.99
N ASP A 12 17.60 5.81 6.50
CA ASP A 12 16.83 6.89 5.89
C ASP A 12 17.27 7.49 4.55
N ALA A 13 16.91 6.79 3.47
CA ALA A 13 16.54 7.46 2.23
C ALA A 13 15.05 7.84 2.29
N VAL A 14 14.76 9.06 2.72
CA VAL A 14 13.45 9.72 2.59
C VAL A 14 12.83 9.39 1.22
N PRO A 15 11.54 8.98 1.14
CA PRO A 15 10.92 8.69 -0.15
C PRO A 15 10.96 9.95 -1.02
N LYS A 16 11.86 9.94 -2.00
CA LYS A 16 11.85 10.83 -3.15
C LYS A 16 10.45 10.77 -3.75
N ASP A 17 9.82 11.93 -3.94
CA ASP A 17 8.51 12.09 -4.57
C ASP A 17 8.26 11.02 -5.64
N VAL A 18 7.43 10.02 -5.30
CA VAL A 18 7.16 8.85 -6.15
C VAL A 18 6.61 9.29 -7.50
N TRP A 19 5.84 10.37 -7.52
CA TRP A 19 5.33 10.96 -8.75
C TRP A 19 6.47 11.52 -9.61
N ALA A 20 7.42 12.25 -9.02
CA ALA A 20 8.59 12.73 -9.75
C ALA A 20 9.47 11.59 -10.30
N ILE A 21 9.63 10.50 -9.54
CA ILE A 21 10.33 9.30 -10.04
C ILE A 21 9.55 8.69 -11.19
N PHE A 22 8.25 8.50 -11.06
CA PHE A 22 7.41 7.93 -12.11
C PHE A 22 7.53 8.71 -13.43
N GLN A 23 7.55 10.04 -13.36
CA GLN A 23 7.65 10.88 -14.55
C GLN A 23 9.04 10.84 -15.22
N THR A 24 10.11 10.59 -14.46
CA THR A 24 11.49 10.77 -14.96
C THR A 24 12.28 9.47 -15.11
N ALA A 25 12.01 8.50 -14.25
CA ALA A 25 12.74 7.24 -14.11
C ALA A 25 11.81 6.14 -13.54
N PRO A 26 10.71 5.79 -14.23
CA PRO A 26 9.69 4.87 -13.72
C PRO A 26 10.22 3.47 -13.41
N ALA A 27 11.29 3.03 -14.09
CA ALA A 27 11.93 1.75 -13.84
C ALA A 27 12.53 1.65 -12.42
N ARG A 28 12.79 2.77 -11.74
CA ARG A 28 13.20 2.79 -10.33
C ARG A 28 12.12 2.35 -9.36
N LEU A 29 10.86 2.40 -9.79
CA LEU A 29 9.73 1.96 -8.99
C LEU A 29 9.49 0.45 -9.14
N VAL A 30 10.15 -0.23 -10.07
CA VAL A 30 9.88 -1.64 -10.38
C VAL A 30 10.79 -2.55 -9.57
N GLN A 31 10.22 -3.54 -8.89
CA GLN A 31 10.97 -4.50 -8.11
C GLN A 31 12.02 -5.23 -8.98
N PRO A 32 13.25 -5.44 -8.47
CA PRO A 32 14.30 -6.09 -9.26
C PRO A 32 13.95 -7.47 -9.83
N ARG A 33 13.05 -8.23 -9.18
CA ARG A 33 12.58 -9.53 -9.69
C ARG A 33 11.88 -9.42 -11.05
N HIS A 34 11.06 -8.39 -11.25
CA HIS A 34 10.40 -8.14 -12.54
C HIS A 34 11.41 -7.71 -13.63
N ILE A 35 12.50 -7.04 -13.25
CA ILE A 35 13.58 -6.72 -14.18
C ILE A 35 14.30 -7.99 -14.62
N VAL A 36 14.62 -8.91 -13.69
CA VAL A 36 15.20 -10.23 -14.04
C VAL A 36 14.30 -10.98 -15.03
N HIS A 37 13.00 -11.03 -14.76
CA HIS A 37 12.03 -11.68 -15.65
C HIS A 37 11.91 -10.98 -17.02
N ALA A 38 12.04 -9.66 -17.08
CA ALA A 38 12.06 -8.92 -18.34
C ALA A 38 13.29 -9.22 -19.21
N TYR A 39 14.38 -9.68 -18.59
CA TYR A 39 15.56 -10.20 -19.25
C TYR A 39 15.52 -11.74 -19.43
N ASP A 40 14.35 -12.36 -19.29
CA ASP A 40 14.16 -13.81 -19.43
C ASP A 40 15.13 -14.63 -18.54
N GLU A 41 15.33 -14.16 -17.29
CA GLU A 41 16.22 -14.77 -16.29
C GLU A 41 17.72 -14.77 -16.70
N ALA A 42 18.12 -14.01 -17.73
CA ALA A 42 19.50 -13.94 -18.21
C ALA A 42 20.46 -13.14 -17.28
N ILE A 43 19.91 -12.44 -16.29
CA ILE A 43 20.68 -11.62 -15.35
C ILE A 43 20.33 -11.97 -13.89
N SER A 44 21.27 -11.75 -12.98
CA SER A 44 21.02 -11.93 -11.55
C SER A 44 20.18 -10.79 -10.96
N LEU A 45 19.57 -11.04 -9.79
CA LEU A 45 18.84 -10.04 -9.01
C LEU A 45 19.73 -8.83 -8.64
N GLU A 46 20.98 -9.07 -8.30
CA GLU A 46 21.97 -8.02 -8.03
C GLU A 46 22.23 -7.14 -9.26
N THR A 47 22.35 -7.76 -10.44
CA THR A 47 22.51 -7.03 -11.70
C THR A 47 21.27 -6.20 -12.02
N ALA A 48 20.08 -6.77 -11.82
CA ALA A 48 18.81 -6.06 -11.97
C ALA A 48 18.72 -4.84 -11.04
N ALA A 49 19.08 -4.97 -9.76
CA ALA A 49 19.10 -3.86 -8.81
C ALA A 49 20.10 -2.77 -9.24
N ARG A 50 21.29 -3.14 -9.74
CA ARG A 50 22.27 -2.18 -10.26
C ARG A 50 21.76 -1.43 -11.50
N LEU A 51 21.10 -2.15 -12.43
CA LEU A 51 20.49 -1.54 -13.61
C LEU A 51 19.37 -0.57 -13.22
N GLN A 52 18.51 -0.98 -12.29
CA GLN A 52 17.41 -0.18 -11.75
C GLN A 52 17.90 1.18 -11.21
N GLN A 53 19.06 1.23 -10.56
CA GLN A 53 19.60 2.47 -10.00
C GLN A 53 20.35 3.35 -11.03
N SER A 54 20.84 2.75 -12.11
CA SER A 54 21.67 3.44 -13.12
C SER A 54 20.87 4.43 -13.98
N ALA A 55 21.25 5.70 -13.93
CA ALA A 55 20.61 6.77 -14.71
C ALA A 55 20.73 6.56 -16.24
N ARG A 56 21.87 6.05 -16.70
CA ARG A 56 22.18 5.87 -18.13
C ARG A 56 21.23 4.90 -18.83
N VAL A 57 20.67 3.94 -18.10
CA VAL A 57 19.83 2.87 -18.67
C VAL A 57 18.35 3.02 -18.34
N GLN A 58 17.93 4.09 -17.66
CA GLN A 58 16.51 4.27 -17.28
C GLN A 58 15.57 4.23 -18.48
N ARG A 59 15.90 4.96 -19.55
CA ARG A 59 15.07 5.01 -20.76
C ARG A 59 14.97 3.65 -21.47
N PRO A 60 16.08 2.95 -21.82
CA PRO A 60 15.98 1.63 -22.43
C PRO A 60 15.36 0.58 -21.50
N LEU A 61 15.62 0.65 -20.18
CA LEU A 61 14.99 -0.25 -19.21
C LEU A 61 13.48 -0.03 -19.12
N ALA A 62 13.03 1.22 -19.07
CA ALA A 62 11.61 1.54 -19.06
C ALA A 62 10.90 1.05 -20.34
N ARG A 63 11.57 1.14 -21.50
CA ARG A 63 11.06 0.60 -22.76
C ARG A 63 10.93 -0.92 -22.72
N LEU A 64 11.97 -1.63 -22.25
CA LEU A 64 11.94 -3.09 -22.11
C LEU A 64 10.79 -3.53 -21.20
N LEU A 65 10.62 -2.88 -20.05
CA LEU A 65 9.54 -3.16 -19.11
C LEU A 65 8.17 -2.86 -19.73
N GLY A 66 8.05 -1.73 -20.46
CA GLY A 66 6.85 -1.38 -21.21
C GLY A 66 6.45 -2.42 -22.25
N GLU A 67 7.41 -2.95 -23.00
CA GLU A 67 7.17 -4.01 -23.99
C GLU A 67 6.82 -5.35 -23.30
N LYS A 68 7.58 -5.77 -22.28
CA LYS A 68 7.37 -7.04 -21.56
C LYS A 68 6.04 -7.10 -20.81
N TYR A 69 5.68 -6.02 -20.11
CA TYR A 69 4.51 -5.96 -19.23
C TYR A 69 3.35 -5.15 -19.81
N ARG A 70 3.44 -4.72 -21.08
CA ARG A 70 2.44 -3.88 -21.76
C ARG A 70 2.11 -2.61 -20.99
N LEU A 71 3.14 -1.97 -20.42
CA LEU A 71 2.95 -0.78 -19.60
C LEU A 71 2.67 0.45 -20.47
N PRO A 72 1.67 1.26 -20.12
CA PRO A 72 1.43 2.55 -20.74
C PRO A 72 2.60 3.51 -20.55
N GLU A 73 2.73 4.49 -21.45
CA GLU A 73 3.75 5.52 -21.32
C GLU A 73 3.48 6.44 -20.11
N PRO A 74 4.47 6.71 -19.25
CA PRO A 74 4.30 7.56 -18.08
C PRO A 74 3.91 9.02 -18.40
N PHE A 75 4.37 9.56 -19.53
CA PHE A 75 4.22 10.99 -19.86
C PHE A 75 2.78 11.42 -20.15
N SER A 76 1.89 10.47 -20.50
CA SER A 76 0.46 10.74 -20.72
C SER A 76 -0.38 10.64 -19.44
N CYS A 77 0.25 10.31 -18.31
CA CYS A 77 -0.45 10.13 -17.05
C CYS A 77 -0.89 11.48 -16.45
N PRO A 78 -2.19 11.68 -16.18
CA PRO A 78 -2.61 12.84 -15.40
C PRO A 78 -2.04 12.76 -13.98
N ARG A 79 -1.76 13.92 -13.38
CA ARG A 79 -1.30 14.01 -11.99
C ARG A 79 -2.41 13.52 -11.04
N PRO A 80 -2.11 12.60 -10.10
CA PRO A 80 -3.06 12.20 -9.06
C PRO A 80 -3.51 13.36 -8.16
N ALA A 81 -4.58 13.14 -7.40
CA ALA A 81 -5.01 14.07 -6.36
C ALA A 81 -3.96 14.16 -5.23
N GLU A 82 -4.00 15.24 -4.44
CA GLU A 82 -2.98 15.47 -3.40
C GLU A 82 -2.98 14.37 -2.32
N GLU A 83 -4.15 13.89 -1.90
CA GLU A 83 -4.27 12.75 -0.98
C GLU A 83 -3.64 11.46 -1.53
N ASP A 84 -3.75 11.21 -2.84
CA ASP A 84 -3.11 10.06 -3.48
C ASP A 84 -1.58 10.22 -3.49
N LEU A 85 -1.08 11.45 -3.69
CA LEU A 85 0.36 11.73 -3.62
C LEU A 85 0.91 11.54 -2.20
N GLN A 86 0.15 11.93 -1.17
CA GLN A 86 0.50 11.70 0.23
C GLN A 86 0.57 10.20 0.55
N LEU A 87 -0.43 9.43 0.09
CA LEU A 87 -0.47 7.98 0.24
C LEU A 87 0.71 7.29 -0.49
N LEU A 88 1.08 7.76 -1.68
CA LEU A 88 2.24 7.24 -2.42
C LEU A 88 3.58 7.51 -1.71
N ALA A 89 3.65 8.57 -0.91
CA ALA A 89 4.84 8.94 -0.16
C ALA A 89 4.95 8.22 1.20
N LEU A 90 3.94 7.42 1.59
CA LEU A 90 4.01 6.66 2.83
C LEU A 90 5.14 5.62 2.80
N PRO A 91 5.93 5.52 3.88
CA PRO A 91 6.94 4.47 3.99
C PRO A 91 6.26 3.10 4.20
N PRO A 92 6.92 1.98 3.82
CA PRO A 92 6.32 0.64 3.88
C PRO A 92 5.71 0.27 5.24
N GLU A 93 6.34 0.67 6.34
CA GLU A 93 5.88 0.37 7.70
C GLU A 93 4.54 1.05 8.02
N ARG A 94 4.28 2.22 7.40
CA ARG A 94 2.99 2.91 7.53
C ARG A 94 1.92 2.26 6.64
N ILE A 95 2.29 1.63 5.53
CA ILE A 95 1.34 0.96 4.63
C ILE A 95 0.64 -0.19 5.35
N GLU A 96 1.38 -1.00 6.12
CA GLU A 96 0.80 -2.10 6.91
C GLU A 96 -0.21 -1.57 7.93
N HIS A 97 0.15 -0.50 8.65
CA HIS A 97 -0.76 0.15 9.60
C HIS A 97 -2.03 0.68 8.91
N TYR A 98 -1.90 1.41 7.80
CA TYR A 98 -3.05 1.91 7.04
C TYR A 98 -3.93 0.78 6.51
N SER A 99 -3.32 -0.31 6.04
CA SER A 99 -4.05 -1.49 5.58
C SER A 99 -4.86 -2.12 6.71
N HIS A 100 -4.25 -2.29 7.88
CA HIS A 100 -4.93 -2.80 9.08
C HIS A 100 -6.15 -1.95 9.47
N VAL A 101 -5.97 -0.62 9.57
CA VAL A 101 -7.08 0.30 9.90
C VAL A 101 -8.15 0.29 8.80
N ALA A 102 -7.76 0.25 7.53
CA ALA A 102 -8.71 0.16 6.42
C ALA A 102 -9.57 -1.10 6.50
N GLY A 103 -8.97 -2.23 6.87
CA GLY A 103 -9.71 -3.48 7.12
C GLY A 103 -10.69 -3.37 8.28
N ALA A 104 -10.29 -2.71 9.37
CA ALA A 104 -11.18 -2.46 10.50
C ALA A 104 -12.38 -1.60 10.10
N VAL A 105 -12.16 -0.54 9.30
CA VAL A 105 -13.23 0.30 8.75
C VAL A 105 -14.14 -0.48 7.79
N PHE A 106 -13.55 -1.31 6.91
CA PHE A 106 -14.30 -2.15 5.99
C PHE A 106 -15.27 -3.07 6.72
N TRP A 107 -14.85 -3.63 7.85
CA TRP A 107 -15.70 -4.44 8.75
C TRP A 107 -16.41 -3.63 9.85
N GLY A 108 -16.40 -2.30 9.76
CA GLY A 108 -16.91 -1.40 10.79
C GLY A 108 -18.39 -1.61 11.14
N HIS A 109 -19.20 -2.10 10.20
CA HIS A 109 -20.60 -2.47 10.45
C HIS A 109 -20.72 -3.60 11.48
N VAL A 110 -19.89 -4.64 11.36
CA VAL A 110 -19.85 -5.78 12.30
C VAL A 110 -19.35 -5.31 13.66
N LEU A 111 -18.31 -4.48 13.69
CA LEU A 111 -17.75 -3.93 14.92
C LEU A 111 -18.76 -3.04 15.67
N ALA A 112 -19.51 -2.21 14.94
CA ALA A 112 -20.54 -1.34 15.49
C ALA A 112 -21.79 -2.08 15.96
N GLY A 113 -22.06 -3.27 15.40
CA GLY A 113 -23.19 -4.10 15.74
C GLY A 113 -23.04 -4.86 17.07
N GLU A 114 -21.82 -4.97 17.61
CA GLU A 114 -21.58 -5.64 18.89
C GLU A 114 -21.78 -4.68 20.06
N ILE A 115 -22.67 -5.06 20.98
CA ILE A 115 -23.07 -4.23 22.13
C ILE A 115 -22.65 -4.84 23.47
N ARG A 116 -22.19 -6.09 23.49
CA ARG A 116 -21.74 -6.76 24.71
C ARG A 116 -20.38 -6.21 25.10
N SER A 117 -20.26 -5.66 26.31
CA SER A 117 -19.04 -4.97 26.75
C SER A 117 -17.79 -5.86 26.76
N ARG A 118 -17.95 -7.16 27.09
CA ARG A 118 -16.87 -8.16 26.98
C ARG A 118 -16.41 -8.34 25.53
N GLU A 119 -17.41 -8.52 24.66
CA GLU A 119 -17.40 -8.33 23.20
C GLU A 119 -16.38 -7.31 22.70
N VAL A 120 -16.77 -6.07 22.97
CA VAL A 120 -16.10 -4.87 22.52
C VAL A 120 -14.70 -4.75 23.12
N ALA A 121 -14.53 -5.07 24.41
CA ALA A 121 -13.24 -5.01 25.08
C ALA A 121 -12.22 -5.97 24.45
N GLU A 122 -12.65 -7.19 24.11
CA GLU A 122 -11.78 -8.18 23.48
C GLU A 122 -11.42 -7.79 22.04
N MET A 123 -12.39 -7.29 21.26
CA MET A 123 -12.11 -6.78 19.91
C MET A 123 -11.14 -5.60 19.94
N LYS A 124 -11.33 -4.63 20.85
CA LYS A 124 -10.39 -3.52 21.06
C LYS A 124 -8.99 -4.00 21.44
N SER A 125 -8.89 -5.06 22.25
CA SER A 125 -7.60 -5.66 22.61
C SER A 125 -6.87 -6.28 21.41
N ARG A 126 -7.59 -6.79 20.41
CA ARG A 126 -7.01 -7.48 19.25
C ARG A 126 -6.74 -6.55 18.07
N ILE A 127 -7.68 -5.65 17.79
CA ILE A 127 -7.61 -4.68 16.69
C ILE A 127 -6.81 -3.43 17.12
N GLY A 128 -6.77 -3.14 18.42
CA GLY A 128 -6.31 -1.86 18.94
C GLY A 128 -7.46 -0.87 19.06
N ASP A 129 -7.51 -0.16 20.19
CA ASP A 129 -8.60 0.78 20.50
C ASP A 129 -8.71 1.89 19.45
N ALA A 130 -7.56 2.36 18.96
CA ALA A 130 -7.37 3.29 17.86
C ALA A 130 -8.18 2.93 16.60
N ALA A 131 -7.83 1.78 16.02
CA ALA A 131 -8.39 1.28 14.78
C ALA A 131 -9.87 0.92 14.98
N PHE A 132 -10.25 0.44 16.17
CA PHE A 132 -11.66 0.27 16.53
C PHE A 132 -12.43 1.59 16.50
N GLN A 133 -11.93 2.66 17.15
CA GLN A 133 -12.62 3.96 17.13
C GLN A 133 -12.73 4.52 15.71
N LEU A 134 -11.67 4.43 14.91
CA LEU A 134 -11.68 4.86 13.51
C LEU A 134 -12.69 4.07 12.66
N ALA A 135 -12.83 2.76 12.90
CA ALA A 135 -13.82 1.93 12.24
C ALA A 135 -15.25 2.35 12.57
N ILE A 136 -15.53 2.66 13.84
CA ILE A 136 -16.85 3.17 14.26
C ILE A 136 -17.12 4.56 13.68
N HIS A 137 -16.11 5.43 13.65
CA HIS A 137 -16.22 6.79 13.11
C HIS A 137 -16.54 6.78 11.61
N ASN A 138 -15.89 5.89 10.85
CA ASN A 138 -16.03 5.79 9.39
C ASN A 138 -16.98 4.65 8.96
N ARG A 139 -17.94 4.28 9.81
CA ARG A 139 -18.88 3.17 9.56
C ARG A 139 -19.76 3.36 8.32
N ASP A 140 -19.91 4.60 7.83
CA ASP A 140 -20.62 4.93 6.60
C ASP A 140 -19.94 4.30 5.36
N LEU A 141 -18.63 4.03 5.45
CA LEU A 141 -17.85 3.36 4.42
C LEU A 141 -17.73 1.85 4.64
N ALA A 142 -18.30 1.28 5.70
CA ALA A 142 -18.21 -0.16 5.95
C ALA A 142 -18.94 -0.98 4.88
N ALA A 143 -18.44 -2.18 4.62
CA ALA A 143 -19.11 -3.15 3.77
C ALA A 143 -20.28 -3.79 4.52
N GLY A 144 -21.40 -4.00 3.82
CA GLY A 144 -22.61 -4.62 4.36
C GLY A 144 -22.57 -6.14 4.39
N HIS A 145 -21.37 -6.73 4.48
CA HIS A 145 -21.18 -8.18 4.44
C HIS A 145 -21.63 -8.85 5.73
N PRO A 146 -22.12 -10.10 5.66
CA PRO A 146 -22.39 -10.87 6.87
C PRO A 146 -21.10 -11.06 7.68
N PRO A 147 -21.19 -11.10 9.02
CA PRO A 147 -20.02 -11.27 9.86
C PRO A 147 -19.31 -12.60 9.54
N PRO A 148 -17.97 -12.62 9.48
CA PRO A 148 -17.20 -13.85 9.43
C PRO A 148 -17.53 -14.70 10.65
N GLY A 149 -17.59 -16.03 10.48
CA GLY A 149 -18.23 -16.95 11.44
C GLY A 149 -17.84 -16.74 12.91
N ASP A 150 -16.55 -16.69 13.20
CA ASP A 150 -16.03 -16.35 14.53
C ASP A 150 -15.04 -15.18 14.49
N ARG A 151 -14.47 -14.83 15.65
CA ARG A 151 -13.58 -13.68 15.80
C ARG A 151 -12.22 -13.87 15.16
N ASP A 152 -11.71 -15.10 15.15
CA ASP A 152 -10.42 -15.36 14.54
C ASP A 152 -10.54 -15.16 13.02
N HIS A 153 -11.66 -15.62 12.45
CA HIS A 153 -12.02 -15.33 11.07
C HIS A 153 -12.24 -13.83 10.83
N LEU A 154 -12.85 -13.09 11.77
CA LEU A 154 -12.99 -11.64 11.65
C LEU A 154 -11.63 -10.93 11.66
N MET A 155 -10.68 -11.33 12.52
CA MET A 155 -9.35 -10.71 12.53
C MET A 155 -8.61 -11.00 11.22
N GLN A 156 -8.68 -12.24 10.74
CA GLN A 156 -8.09 -12.60 9.45
C GLN A 156 -8.74 -11.84 8.29
N ALA A 157 -10.06 -11.63 8.33
CA ALA A 157 -10.80 -10.85 7.35
C ALA A 157 -10.38 -9.38 7.38
N ILE A 158 -10.22 -8.78 8.55
CA ILE A 158 -9.69 -7.40 8.70
C ILE A 158 -8.31 -7.28 8.04
N GLU A 159 -7.38 -8.18 8.34
CA GLU A 159 -6.04 -8.13 7.73
C GLU A 159 -6.08 -8.30 6.21
N THR A 160 -6.86 -9.27 5.75
CA THR A 160 -6.92 -9.62 4.32
C THR A 160 -7.62 -8.54 3.51
N ASP A 161 -8.78 -8.09 3.96
CA ASP A 161 -9.57 -7.08 3.25
C ASP A 161 -8.96 -5.69 3.42
N GLY A 162 -8.19 -5.46 4.49
CA GLY A 162 -7.34 -4.28 4.63
C GLY A 162 -6.28 -4.16 3.53
N ARG A 163 -5.56 -5.25 3.25
CA ARG A 163 -4.62 -5.30 2.11
C ARG A 163 -5.34 -5.13 0.77
N LYS A 164 -6.53 -5.72 0.60
CA LYS A 164 -7.35 -5.49 -0.61
C LYS A 164 -7.80 -4.05 -0.74
N CYS A 165 -8.12 -3.34 0.35
CA CYS A 165 -8.45 -1.92 0.32
C CYS A 165 -7.27 -1.10 -0.22
N TRP A 166 -6.05 -1.37 0.26
CA TRP A 166 -4.84 -0.74 -0.23
C TRP A 166 -4.58 -1.02 -1.71
N ALA A 167 -4.66 -2.30 -2.12
CA ALA A 167 -4.51 -2.70 -3.51
C ALA A 167 -5.58 -2.05 -4.42
N SER A 168 -6.82 -1.94 -3.95
CA SER A 168 -7.91 -1.29 -4.68
C SER A 168 -7.67 0.22 -4.83
N TRP A 169 -7.13 0.87 -3.79
CA TRP A 169 -6.70 2.26 -3.91
C TRP A 169 -5.62 2.42 -4.99
N GLN A 170 -4.56 1.59 -4.97
CA GLN A 170 -3.50 1.63 -5.99
C GLN A 170 -4.05 1.40 -7.40
N ALA A 171 -5.00 0.47 -7.56
CA ALA A 171 -5.66 0.19 -8.83
C ALA A 171 -6.57 1.34 -9.31
N SER A 172 -7.08 2.17 -8.40
CA SER A 172 -7.92 3.34 -8.71
C SER A 172 -7.13 4.58 -9.17
N LEU A 173 -5.80 4.55 -9.07
CA LEU A 173 -4.93 5.63 -9.56
C LEU A 173 -5.01 5.74 -11.09
N PRO A 174 -4.60 6.88 -11.67
CA PRO A 174 -4.50 7.02 -13.13
C PRO A 174 -3.80 5.83 -13.78
N GLN A 175 -4.40 5.31 -14.85
CA GLN A 175 -4.09 3.98 -15.40
C GLN A 175 -2.59 3.73 -15.70
N PRO A 176 -1.81 4.68 -16.25
CA PRO A 176 -0.37 4.48 -16.41
C PRO A 176 0.32 4.27 -15.06
N LEU A 177 0.06 5.12 -14.06
CA LEU A 177 0.66 5.00 -12.74
C LEU A 177 0.28 3.68 -12.05
N ALA A 178 -1.00 3.31 -12.06
CA ALA A 178 -1.48 2.05 -11.49
C ALA A 178 -0.85 0.82 -12.17
N ALA A 179 -0.61 0.86 -13.49
CA ALA A 179 0.06 -0.23 -14.21
C ALA A 179 1.53 -0.39 -13.79
N TRP A 180 2.25 0.71 -13.60
CA TRP A 180 3.65 0.66 -13.16
C TRP A 180 3.80 0.27 -11.69
N LEU A 181 2.93 0.77 -10.81
CA LEU A 181 2.97 0.45 -9.37
C LEU A 181 2.66 -1.03 -9.08
N ARG A 182 1.92 -1.72 -9.95
CA ARG A 182 1.71 -3.17 -9.85
C ARG A 182 3.01 -3.98 -9.91
N LEU A 183 4.08 -3.41 -10.44
CA LEU A 183 5.40 -4.06 -10.48
C LEU A 183 6.32 -3.60 -9.34
N ARG A 184 5.84 -2.79 -8.39
CA ARG A 184 6.66 -2.22 -7.31
C ARG A 184 6.93 -3.21 -6.19
N ASP A 185 5.91 -3.97 -5.85
CA ASP A 185 5.89 -4.88 -4.73
C ASP A 185 5.78 -6.32 -5.27
N GLU A 186 6.37 -7.29 -4.56
CA GLU A 186 6.24 -8.74 -4.85
C GLU A 186 4.82 -9.15 -4.45
N THR A 187 3.84 -8.64 -5.19
CA THR A 187 2.44 -8.71 -4.78
C THR A 187 1.90 -10.06 -5.22
N ASP A 188 1.26 -10.79 -4.31
CA ASP A 188 0.40 -11.92 -4.66
C ASP A 188 -0.61 -11.42 -5.70
N GLU A 189 -0.61 -12.03 -6.89
CA GLU A 189 -1.42 -11.60 -8.05
C GLU A 189 -2.94 -11.60 -7.76
N ASP A 190 -3.37 -12.12 -6.59
CA ASP A 190 -4.75 -12.37 -6.21
C ASP A 190 -5.31 -11.46 -5.07
N ILE A 191 -4.64 -10.36 -4.69
CA ILE A 191 -5.11 -9.46 -3.60
C ILE A 191 -6.16 -8.44 -4.10
N ALA A 192 -7.13 -8.87 -4.89
CA ALA A 192 -8.23 -8.02 -5.35
C ALA A 192 -9.56 -8.41 -4.69
N PHE A 193 -10.46 -7.44 -4.52
CA PHE A 193 -11.86 -7.75 -4.27
C PHE A 193 -12.50 -8.34 -5.53
N LEU A 194 -13.39 -9.31 -5.34
CA LEU A 194 -14.18 -9.87 -6.43
C LEU A 194 -15.29 -8.92 -6.90
N GLN A 195 -15.79 -8.08 -5.99
CA GLN A 195 -16.85 -7.12 -6.27
C GLN A 195 -16.25 -5.73 -6.51
N GLU A 196 -16.61 -5.12 -7.63
CA GLU A 196 -16.14 -3.76 -7.99
C GLU A 196 -16.56 -2.72 -6.93
N SER A 197 -17.77 -2.85 -6.38
CA SER A 197 -18.26 -1.96 -5.32
C SER A 197 -17.44 -2.04 -4.02
N ASP A 198 -16.82 -3.19 -3.72
CA ASP A 198 -15.92 -3.33 -2.59
C ASP A 198 -14.54 -2.76 -2.89
N ALA A 199 -14.08 -2.86 -4.14
CA ALA A 199 -12.85 -2.20 -4.57
C ALA A 199 -12.97 -0.67 -4.51
N GLU A 200 -14.06 -0.11 -5.03
CA GLU A 200 -14.36 1.32 -4.93
C GLU A 200 -14.44 1.79 -3.47
N ARG A 201 -15.12 1.01 -2.62
CA ARG A 201 -15.22 1.26 -1.18
C ARG A 201 -13.86 1.22 -0.50
N GLY A 202 -13.06 0.19 -0.77
CA GLY A 202 -11.71 0.06 -0.23
C GLY A 202 -10.83 1.24 -0.60
N ALA A 203 -10.88 1.69 -1.86
CA ALA A 203 -10.18 2.90 -2.30
C ALA A 203 -10.65 4.17 -1.56
N ALA A 204 -11.97 4.31 -1.37
CA ALA A 204 -12.55 5.44 -0.63
C ALA A 204 -12.15 5.44 0.85
N ILE A 205 -12.10 4.27 1.50
CA ILE A 205 -11.64 4.12 2.89
C ILE A 205 -10.19 4.62 3.01
N VAL A 206 -9.28 4.14 2.17
CA VAL A 206 -7.85 4.52 2.24
C VAL A 206 -7.67 6.05 2.08
N ARG A 207 -8.37 6.67 1.12
CA ARG A 207 -8.34 8.14 0.95
C ARG A 207 -8.89 8.87 2.16
N ARG A 208 -10.02 8.41 2.72
CA ARG A 208 -10.62 9.02 3.91
C ARG A 208 -9.67 8.96 5.10
N LEU A 209 -9.01 7.83 5.31
CA LEU A 209 -8.04 7.64 6.39
C LEU A 209 -6.83 8.58 6.25
N MET A 210 -6.39 8.89 5.02
CA MET A 210 -5.33 9.88 4.82
C MET A 210 -5.76 11.29 5.23
N GLN A 211 -7.04 11.63 5.03
CA GLN A 211 -7.60 12.94 5.39
C GLN A 211 -7.99 13.03 6.87
N ASP A 212 -8.16 11.90 7.56
CA ASP A 212 -8.55 11.85 8.95
C ASP A 212 -7.38 12.22 9.86
N LYS A 213 -7.42 13.46 10.38
CA LYS A 213 -6.41 14.02 11.30
C LYS A 213 -6.24 13.20 12.57
N THR A 214 -7.20 12.34 12.90
CA THR A 214 -7.11 11.42 14.04
C THR A 214 -5.96 10.44 13.83
N ILE A 215 -5.72 9.94 12.60
CA ILE A 215 -4.57 9.07 12.32
C ILE A 215 -3.25 9.79 12.50
N GLU A 216 -3.15 11.06 12.07
CA GLU A 216 -1.92 11.86 12.24
C GLU A 216 -1.59 12.14 13.71
N ALA A 217 -2.61 12.38 14.55
CA ALA A 217 -2.44 12.59 15.98
C ALA A 217 -1.90 11.31 16.66
N MET A 218 -2.44 10.14 16.28
CA MET A 218 -2.03 8.86 16.85
C MET A 218 -0.64 8.41 16.39
N ALA A 219 -0.27 8.73 15.14
CA ALA A 219 1.06 8.47 14.61
C ALA A 219 2.19 9.20 15.36
N LYS A 220 1.87 10.31 16.06
CA LYS A 220 2.80 11.09 16.89
C LYS A 220 2.91 10.61 18.34
N GLU A 221 1.92 9.86 18.84
CA GLU A 221 1.93 9.33 20.22
C GLU A 221 2.64 7.97 20.33
N ALA A 222 2.83 7.28 19.20
CA ALA A 222 3.48 5.97 19.12
C ALA A 222 4.99 6.02 18.77
N GLY A 223 5.58 7.20 18.61
CA GLY A 223 7.01 7.42 18.32
C GLY A 223 7.67 8.25 19.41
#